data_AF-A0A914U1T6-F1
#
_entry.id   AF-A0A914U1T6-F1
#
_cell.length_a   1.000
_cell.length_b   1.000
_cell.length_c   1.000
_cell.angle_alpha   90.00
_cell.angle_beta   90.00
_cell.angle_gamma   90.00
#
_symmetry.space_group_name_H-M   'P 1'
#
loop_
_entity.id
_entity.type
_entity.pdbx_description
1 polymer ?
#
loop_
_entity_poly.entity_id
_entity_poly.type
_entity_poly.pdbx_seq_one_letter_code
_entity_poly.pdbx_strand_id
1 'polypeptide(L)'
;MRSNDYLKEEIIERSYARTWKEAKKEWQIDYSYDTTDREKCICGHYPIFECVVIKNIRNHNDAVVDSVCARKFVDFSQYDPIWASFFNLHQDPFKPLNLMAAGYAFDKNWINNFEYDFSTDSFGKTVEELSVSEKAIRKVVNRQVALLFLNFHFKK
;
A
#
# COMPACT_ATOMS: atom_id res chain seq x y z
N MET A 1 4.62 -3.81 22.22
CA MET A 1 4.05 -2.45 22.10
C MET A 1 4.53 -1.88 20.78
N ARG A 2 3.61 -1.48 19.90
CA ARG A 2 3.95 -0.89 18.60
C ARG A 2 4.25 0.59 18.81
N SER A 3 5.49 1.02 18.63
CA SER A 3 5.87 2.42 18.85
C SER A 3 6.41 3.05 17.56
N ASN A 4 5.86 4.22 17.21
CA ASN A 4 6.40 5.02 16.13
C ASN A 4 7.82 5.50 16.45
N ASP A 5 8.12 5.74 17.73
CA ASP A 5 9.45 6.23 18.12
C ASP A 5 10.50 5.13 18.02
N TYR A 6 10.14 3.90 18.38
CA TYR A 6 11.03 2.74 18.21
C TYR A 6 11.36 2.46 16.73
N LEU A 7 10.38 2.61 15.82
CA LEU A 7 10.66 2.56 14.38
C LEU A 7 11.67 3.62 13.95
N LYS A 8 11.55 4.86 14.43
CA LYS A 8 12.46 5.94 14.05
C LYS A 8 13.86 5.67 14.55
N GLU A 9 13.99 5.22 15.80
CA GLU A 9 15.28 4.89 16.44
C GLU A 9 16.03 3.82 15.64
N GLU A 10 15.38 2.67 15.39
CA GLU A 10 15.97 1.55 14.63
C GLU A 10 16.39 1.97 13.21
N ILE A 11 15.58 2.81 12.56
CA ILE A 11 15.89 3.30 11.22
C ILE A 11 17.08 4.25 11.25
N ILE A 12 17.11 5.21 12.19
CA ILE A 12 18.22 6.17 12.32
C ILE A 12 19.52 5.43 12.63
N GLU A 13 19.48 4.40 13.47
CA GLU A 13 20.64 3.57 13.81
C GLU A 13 21.21 2.87 12.57
N ARG A 14 20.33 2.33 11.71
CA ARG A 14 20.70 1.66 10.46
C ARG A 14 20.95 2.61 9.28
N SER A 15 20.77 3.91 9.46
CA SER A 15 20.94 4.93 8.41
C SER A 15 22.31 5.60 8.46
N TYR A 16 22.66 6.30 7.38
CA TYR A 16 23.79 7.22 7.40
C TYR A 16 23.40 8.52 8.12
N ALA A 17 22.22 9.05 7.83
CA ALA A 17 21.69 10.24 8.50
C ALA A 17 21.33 9.99 9.97
N ARG A 18 21.43 11.04 10.78
CA ARG A 18 21.18 11.01 12.24
C ARG A 18 19.87 11.67 12.68
N THR A 19 19.08 12.15 11.71
CA THR A 19 17.75 12.69 11.96
C THR A 19 16.70 11.85 11.24
N TRP A 20 15.51 11.68 11.82
CA TRP A 20 14.44 10.90 11.18
C TRP A 20 14.09 11.43 9.78
N LYS A 21 14.00 12.75 9.63
CA LYS A 21 13.59 13.41 8.38
C LYS A 21 14.54 13.09 7.22
N GLU A 22 15.83 13.01 7.50
CA GLU A 22 16.86 12.70 6.51
C GLU A 22 17.01 11.19 6.34
N ALA A 23 17.08 10.45 7.44
CA ALA A 23 17.19 8.99 7.45
C ALA A 23 16.08 8.36 6.60
N LYS A 24 14.82 8.76 6.79
CA LYS A 24 13.68 8.24 6.01
C LYS A 24 13.87 8.36 4.49
N LYS A 25 14.57 9.38 3.98
CA LYS A 25 14.80 9.57 2.54
C LYS A 25 15.83 8.60 1.96
N GLU A 26 16.59 7.94 2.82
CA GLU A 26 17.60 6.95 2.41
C GLU A 26 16.97 5.58 2.15
N TRP A 27 15.71 5.34 2.53
CA TRP A 27 15.07 4.03 2.45
C TRP A 27 14.01 3.97 1.36
N GLN A 28 13.95 2.84 0.65
CA GLN A 28 12.92 2.52 -0.33
C GLN A 28 12.36 1.12 -0.08
N ILE A 29 11.16 0.83 -0.58
CA ILE A 29 10.65 -0.54 -0.63
C ILE A 29 11.50 -1.34 -1.63
N ASP A 30 11.96 -2.51 -1.22
CA ASP A 30 12.69 -3.44 -2.08
C ASP A 30 11.73 -4.53 -2.61
N TYR A 31 11.17 -5.34 -1.72
CA TYR A 31 10.19 -6.37 -2.05
C TYR A 31 9.28 -6.70 -0.86
N SER A 32 8.24 -7.49 -1.08
CA SER A 32 7.32 -7.97 -0.04
C SER A 32 7.07 -9.46 -0.17
N TYR A 33 6.82 -10.14 0.94
CA TYR A 33 6.49 -11.56 0.98
C TYR A 33 5.51 -11.87 2.11
N ASP A 34 4.69 -12.89 1.88
CA ASP A 34 3.86 -13.48 2.92
C ASP A 34 4.63 -14.61 3.60
N THR A 35 4.49 -14.73 4.91
CA THR A 35 5.13 -15.78 5.69
C THR A 35 4.13 -16.48 6.60
N THR A 36 4.27 -17.80 6.74
CA THR A 36 3.57 -18.59 7.75
C THR A 36 4.26 -18.53 9.11
N ASP A 37 5.52 -18.10 9.13
CA ASP A 37 6.31 -17.94 10.32
C ASP A 37 6.00 -16.59 10.98
N ARG A 38 6.01 -16.56 12.31
CA ARG A 38 5.73 -15.32 13.04
C ARG A 38 6.95 -14.41 12.97
N GLU A 39 6.90 -13.42 12.10
CA GLU A 39 7.94 -12.39 11.98
C GLU A 39 7.66 -11.21 12.91
N LYS A 40 8.70 -10.39 13.17
CA LYS A 40 8.59 -9.16 13.95
C LYS A 40 9.00 -7.96 13.08
N CYS A 41 8.11 -6.98 12.96
CA CYS A 41 8.44 -5.68 12.39
C CYS A 41 9.45 -4.95 13.29
N ILE A 42 10.42 -4.23 12.72
CA ILE A 42 11.41 -3.47 13.52
C ILE A 42 10.77 -2.45 14.48
N CYS A 43 9.51 -2.04 14.28
CA CYS A 43 8.79 -1.21 15.27
C CYS A 43 8.34 -1.98 16.54
N GLY A 44 8.68 -3.26 16.65
CA GLY A 44 8.32 -4.16 17.75
C GLY A 44 6.96 -4.84 17.58
N HIS A 45 6.24 -4.61 16.46
CA HIS A 45 4.98 -5.27 16.18
C HIS A 45 5.21 -6.75 15.81
N TYR A 46 4.47 -7.63 16.47
CA TYR A 46 4.55 -9.08 16.34
C TYR A 46 3.20 -9.70 16.72
N PRO A 47 2.75 -10.78 16.04
CA PRO A 47 3.34 -11.33 14.81
C PRO A 47 2.98 -10.49 13.58
N ILE A 48 3.83 -10.54 12.56
CA ILE A 48 3.49 -10.04 11.21
C ILE A 48 3.55 -11.21 10.23
N PHE A 49 2.59 -11.23 9.30
CA PHE A 49 2.47 -12.26 8.26
C PHE A 49 2.71 -11.69 6.86
N GLU A 50 2.41 -10.40 6.67
CA GLU A 50 2.74 -9.62 5.47
C GLU A 50 4.02 -8.81 5.74
N CYS A 51 5.15 -9.30 5.25
CA CYS A 51 6.46 -8.68 5.44
C CYS A 51 6.80 -7.80 4.24
N VAL A 52 7.30 -6.59 4.53
CA VAL A 52 7.87 -5.70 3.52
C VAL A 52 9.33 -5.45 3.88
N VAL A 53 10.21 -5.73 2.93
CA VAL A 53 11.64 -5.42 3.03
C VAL A 53 11.86 -4.02 2.49
N ILE A 54 12.48 -3.19 3.31
CA ILE A 54 12.96 -1.86 2.92
C ILE A 54 14.48 -1.88 2.88
N LYS A 55 15.04 -1.15 1.93
CA LYS A 55 16.48 -1.06 1.67
C LYS A 55 16.96 0.37 1.73
N ASN A 56 18.07 0.59 2.45
CA ASN A 56 18.76 1.85 2.45
C ASN A 56 19.65 1.97 1.21
N ILE A 57 19.40 2.95 0.35
CA ILE A 57 20.12 3.11 -0.93
C ILE A 57 21.54 3.64 -0.77
N ARG A 58 21.90 4.19 0.40
CA ARG A 58 23.23 4.79 0.65
C ARG A 58 24.22 3.82 1.26
N ASN A 59 23.75 2.92 2.13
CA ASN A 59 24.61 1.98 2.85
C ASN A 59 24.24 0.51 2.65
N HIS A 60 23.17 0.23 1.89
CA HIS A 60 22.69 -1.11 1.55
C HIS A 60 22.21 -1.96 2.72
N ASN A 61 21.94 -1.34 3.88
CA ASN A 61 21.27 -2.01 4.98
C ASN A 61 19.79 -2.29 4.64
N ASP A 62 19.30 -3.44 5.10
CA ASP A 62 17.90 -3.83 4.93
C ASP A 62 17.17 -3.92 6.29
N ALA A 63 15.84 -3.81 6.25
CA ALA A 63 14.99 -4.01 7.40
C ALA A 63 13.62 -4.59 7.02
N VAL A 64 13.07 -5.42 7.91
CA VAL A 64 11.74 -6.03 7.73
C VAL A 64 10.70 -5.24 8.53
N VAL A 65 9.67 -4.77 7.83
CA VAL A 65 8.57 -4.02 8.42
C VAL A 65 7.22 -4.60 8.03
N ASP A 66 6.19 -4.32 8.81
CA ASP A 66 4.81 -4.58 8.37
C ASP A 66 4.39 -3.59 7.27
N SER A 67 3.33 -3.95 6.55
CA SER A 67 2.75 -3.12 5.49
C SER A 67 2.36 -1.71 5.95
N VAL A 68 2.02 -1.52 7.22
CA VAL A 68 1.65 -0.20 7.75
C VAL A 68 2.88 0.68 8.03
N CYS A 69 3.98 0.12 8.50
CA CYS A 69 5.25 0.83 8.70
C CYS A 69 5.96 1.10 7.37
N ALA A 70 5.85 0.19 6.39
CA ALA A 70 6.37 0.37 5.04
C ALA A 70 5.87 1.66 4.39
N ARG A 71 4.59 2.00 4.57
CA ARG A 71 3.97 3.24 4.06
C ARG A 71 4.70 4.51 4.50
N LYS A 72 5.44 4.48 5.61
CA LYS A 72 6.21 5.64 6.05
C LYS A 72 7.42 5.92 5.18
N PHE A 73 7.91 4.98 4.38
CA PHE A 73 9.08 5.13 3.50
C PHE A 73 8.69 5.35 2.04
N VAL A 74 7.38 5.37 1.77
CA VAL A 74 6.80 5.66 0.47
C VAL A 74 6.54 7.16 0.42
N ASP A 75 7.20 7.87 -0.50
CA ASP A 75 6.91 9.27 -0.75
C ASP A 75 5.64 9.43 -1.58
N PHE A 76 4.47 9.30 -0.94
CA PHE A 76 3.15 9.44 -1.55
C PHE A 76 2.97 10.71 -2.39
N SER A 77 3.81 11.74 -2.23
CA SER A 77 3.73 12.96 -3.04
C SER A 77 4.14 12.76 -4.50
N GLN A 78 4.93 11.72 -4.80
CA GLN A 78 5.32 11.32 -6.16
C GLN A 78 4.41 10.24 -6.75
N TYR A 79 3.50 9.68 -5.94
CA TYR A 79 2.54 8.69 -6.38
C TYR A 79 1.34 9.45 -6.92
N ASP A 80 1.28 9.52 -8.25
CA ASP A 80 0.15 9.98 -9.05
C ASP A 80 -1.20 9.64 -8.36
N PRO A 81 -2.22 10.53 -8.40
CA PRO A 81 -3.56 10.27 -7.87
C PRO A 81 -4.08 8.83 -8.08
N ILE A 82 -3.69 8.19 -9.19
CA ILE A 82 -3.89 6.77 -9.51
C ILE A 82 -3.36 5.84 -8.39
N TRP A 83 -2.09 5.98 -8.03
CA TRP A 83 -1.41 5.14 -7.04
C TRP A 83 -1.97 5.36 -5.63
N ALA A 84 -2.25 6.61 -5.25
CA ALA A 84 -2.87 6.92 -3.97
C ALA A 84 -4.27 6.26 -3.84
N SER A 85 -5.04 6.22 -4.93
CA SER A 85 -6.33 5.53 -4.98
C SER A 85 -6.17 4.05 -4.64
N PHE A 86 -5.25 3.33 -5.28
CA PHE A 86 -5.05 1.89 -5.03
C PHE A 86 -4.59 1.57 -3.60
N PHE A 87 -3.69 2.38 -3.03
CA PHE A 87 -3.28 2.21 -1.64
C PHE A 87 -4.39 2.48 -0.62
N ASN A 88 -5.35 3.35 -0.94
CA ASN A 88 -6.52 3.61 -0.12
C ASN A 88 -7.52 2.46 -0.17
N LEU A 89 -7.69 1.82 -1.33
CA LEU A 89 -8.56 0.66 -1.50
C LEU A 89 -8.10 -0.56 -0.69
N HIS A 90 -6.79 -0.71 -0.50
CA HIS A 90 -6.25 -1.75 0.39
C HIS A 90 -6.64 -1.52 1.86
N GLN A 91 -6.76 -0.26 2.29
CA GLN A 91 -7.15 0.07 3.66
C GLN A 91 -8.65 -0.02 3.85
N ASP A 92 -9.41 0.42 2.85
CA ASP A 92 -10.86 0.41 2.86
C ASP A 92 -11.40 0.10 1.44
N PRO A 93 -11.83 -1.14 1.19
CA PRO A 93 -12.30 -1.56 -0.13
C PRO A 93 -13.67 -0.98 -0.50
N PHE A 94 -14.33 -0.21 0.38
CA PHE A 94 -15.60 0.45 0.07
C PHE A 94 -15.44 1.89 -0.42
N LYS A 95 -14.22 2.44 -0.36
CA LYS A 95 -13.94 3.76 -0.94
C LYS A 95 -14.19 3.77 -2.45
N PRO A 96 -14.67 4.89 -3.01
CA PRO A 96 -14.80 5.01 -4.45
C PRO A 96 -13.41 4.91 -5.12
N LEU A 97 -13.34 4.16 -6.22
CA LEU A 97 -12.15 4.06 -7.05
C LEU A 97 -12.02 5.35 -7.86
N ASN A 98 -10.91 6.07 -7.72
CA ASN A 98 -10.66 7.30 -8.49
C ASN A 98 -10.81 7.07 -10.00
N LEU A 99 -11.43 8.01 -10.73
CA LEU A 99 -11.69 7.86 -12.17
C LEU A 99 -10.41 7.60 -13.00
N MET A 100 -9.30 8.27 -12.68
CA MET A 100 -8.01 8.02 -13.33
C MET A 100 -7.49 6.62 -13.00
N ALA A 101 -7.69 6.17 -11.75
CA ALA A 101 -7.31 4.83 -11.31
C ALA A 101 -8.16 3.73 -11.97
N ALA A 102 -9.47 4.00 -12.17
CA ALA A 102 -10.35 3.13 -12.94
C ALA A 102 -9.91 3.03 -14.40
N GLY A 103 -9.57 4.17 -15.03
CA GLY A 103 -9.03 4.19 -16.39
C GLY A 103 -7.73 3.40 -16.52
N TYR A 104 -6.79 3.61 -15.61
CA TYR A 104 -5.54 2.85 -15.58
C TYR A 104 -5.78 1.35 -15.39
N ALA A 105 -6.65 0.95 -14.47
CA ALA A 105 -6.97 -0.46 -14.25
C ALA A 105 -7.61 -1.10 -15.49
N PHE A 106 -8.47 -0.36 -16.18
CA PHE A 106 -9.09 -0.79 -17.43
C PHE A 106 -8.06 -0.96 -18.56
N ASP A 107 -7.18 0.03 -18.77
CA ASP A 107 -6.10 -0.03 -19.78
C ASP A 107 -5.15 -1.21 -19.55
N LYS A 108 -4.96 -1.62 -18.29
CA LYS A 108 -4.17 -2.80 -17.91
C LYS A 108 -4.93 -4.12 -18.01
N ASN A 109 -6.20 -4.11 -18.44
CA ASN A 109 -7.10 -5.26 -18.44
C ASN A 109 -7.28 -5.90 -17.05
N TRP A 110 -7.17 -5.12 -15.98
CA TRP A 110 -7.39 -5.59 -14.61
C TRP A 110 -8.85 -5.63 -14.24
N ILE A 111 -9.68 -4.87 -14.94
CA ILE A 111 -11.13 -4.86 -14.80
C ILE A 111 -11.75 -4.88 -16.20
N ASN A 112 -12.96 -5.41 -16.32
CA ASN A 112 -13.71 -5.46 -17.57
C ASN A 112 -14.59 -4.20 -17.78
N ASN A 113 -15.28 -4.11 -18.92
CA ASN A 113 -16.15 -2.98 -19.26
C ASN A 113 -17.21 -2.71 -18.19
N PHE A 114 -17.89 -3.76 -17.71
CA PHE A 114 -18.94 -3.62 -16.69
C PHE A 114 -18.38 -3.08 -15.37
N GLU A 115 -17.21 -3.56 -14.95
CA GLU A 115 -16.56 -3.12 -13.72
C GLU A 115 -16.03 -1.69 -13.83
N TYR A 116 -15.57 -1.30 -15.02
CA TYR A 116 -15.17 0.06 -15.33
C TYR A 116 -16.37 1.01 -15.26
N ASP A 117 -17.44 0.71 -16.01
CA ASP A 117 -18.67 1.50 -16.05
C ASP A 117 -19.29 1.63 -14.64
N PHE A 118 -19.33 0.52 -13.89
CA PHE A 118 -19.79 0.55 -12.50
C PHE A 118 -18.91 1.46 -11.62
N SER A 119 -17.59 1.41 -11.78
CA SER A 119 -16.65 2.23 -11.00
C SER A 119 -16.80 3.72 -11.31
N THR A 120 -17.03 4.07 -12.59
CA THR A 120 -17.26 5.45 -13.01
C THR A 120 -18.62 5.98 -12.56
N ASP A 121 -19.68 5.19 -12.74
CA ASP A 121 -21.05 5.59 -12.39
C ASP A 121 -21.24 5.72 -10.89
N SER A 122 -20.57 4.88 -10.11
CA SER A 122 -20.70 4.87 -8.67
C SER A 122 -19.72 5.82 -7.97
N PHE A 123 -18.75 6.43 -8.68
CA PHE A 123 -17.66 7.23 -8.08
C PHE A 123 -18.15 8.31 -7.10
N GLY A 124 -19.25 8.99 -7.42
CA GLY A 124 -19.84 10.04 -6.58
C GLY A 124 -20.69 9.54 -5.40
N LYS A 125 -20.97 8.23 -5.32
CA LYS A 125 -21.83 7.64 -4.29
C LYS A 125 -21.03 7.25 -3.04
N THR A 126 -21.53 7.65 -1.86
CA THR A 126 -21.04 7.12 -0.57
C THR A 126 -21.42 5.64 -0.43
N VAL A 127 -20.83 4.95 0.55
CA VAL A 127 -21.13 3.54 0.77
C VAL A 127 -22.60 3.35 1.19
N GLU A 128 -23.20 4.29 1.91
CA GLU A 128 -24.59 4.23 2.37
C GLU A 128 -25.59 4.32 1.21
N GLU A 129 -25.27 5.08 0.17
CA GLU A 129 -26.08 5.28 -1.03
C GLU A 129 -26.08 4.07 -1.97
N LEU A 130 -25.15 3.12 -1.76
CA LEU A 130 -25.10 1.88 -2.51
C LEU A 130 -26.08 0.85 -1.97
N SER A 131 -26.78 0.17 -2.89
CA SER A 131 -27.50 -1.06 -2.60
C SER A 131 -26.57 -2.18 -2.12
N VAL A 132 -27.17 -3.23 -1.57
CA VAL A 132 -26.42 -4.40 -1.06
C VAL A 132 -25.58 -5.06 -2.15
N SER A 133 -26.11 -5.18 -3.37
CA SER A 133 -25.39 -5.73 -4.52
C SER A 133 -24.28 -4.80 -5.01
N GLU A 134 -24.53 -3.49 -5.10
CA GLU A 134 -23.50 -2.52 -5.50
C GLU A 134 -22.33 -2.47 -4.49
N LYS A 135 -22.60 -2.57 -3.18
CA LYS A 135 -21.56 -2.71 -2.14
C LYS A 135 -20.68 -3.93 -2.37
N ALA A 136 -21.30 -5.06 -2.72
CA ALA A 136 -20.58 -6.29 -3.00
C ALA A 136 -19.69 -6.14 -4.24
N ILE A 137 -20.22 -5.58 -5.33
CA ILE A 137 -19.48 -5.32 -6.57
C ILE A 137 -18.28 -4.40 -6.29
N ARG A 138 -18.51 -3.25 -5.64
CA ARG A 138 -17.44 -2.29 -5.31
C ARG A 138 -16.32 -2.96 -4.52
N LYS A 139 -16.68 -3.71 -3.48
CA LYS A 139 -15.69 -4.40 -2.65
C LYS A 139 -14.85 -5.41 -3.44
N VAL A 140 -15.47 -6.16 -4.36
CA VAL A 140 -14.78 -7.15 -5.20
C VAL A 140 -13.82 -6.46 -6.15
N VAL A 141 -14.33 -5.50 -6.94
CA VAL A 141 -13.53 -4.75 -7.93
C VAL A 141 -12.35 -4.05 -7.26
N ASN A 142 -12.59 -3.34 -6.16
CA ASN A 142 -11.55 -2.59 -5.47
C ASN A 142 -10.44 -3.48 -4.90
N ARG A 143 -10.79 -4.66 -4.38
CA ARG A 143 -9.81 -5.63 -3.89
C ARG A 143 -8.97 -6.21 -5.02
N GLN A 144 -9.62 -6.61 -6.11
CA GLN A 144 -8.95 -7.12 -7.32
C GLN A 144 -7.93 -6.12 -7.84
N VAL A 145 -8.35 -4.88 -8.02
CA VAL A 145 -7.51 -3.80 -8.53
C VAL A 145 -6.34 -3.48 -7.58
N ALA A 146 -6.59 -3.40 -6.26
CA ALA A 146 -5.53 -3.15 -5.29
C ALA A 146 -4.48 -4.28 -5.26
N LEU A 147 -4.90 -5.54 -5.35
CA LEU A 147 -4.01 -6.69 -5.39
C LEU A 147 -3.18 -6.73 -6.68
N LEU A 148 -3.81 -6.53 -7.84
CA LEU A 148 -3.13 -6.53 -9.14
C LEU A 148 -2.10 -5.41 -9.23
N PHE A 149 -2.43 -4.24 -8.69
CA PHE A 149 -1.50 -3.13 -8.60
C PHE A 149 -0.26 -3.45 -7.76
N LEU A 150 -0.44 -4.05 -6.58
CA LEU A 150 0.69 -4.45 -5.73
C LEU A 150 1.56 -5.50 -6.41
N ASN A 151 0.94 -6.51 -7.02
CA ASN A 151 1.67 -7.56 -7.74
C ASN A 151 2.46 -6.97 -8.91
N PHE A 152 1.85 -6.09 -9.72
CA PHE A 152 2.49 -5.55 -10.90
C PHE A 152 3.71 -4.67 -10.60
N HIS A 153 3.66 -3.91 -9.50
CA HIS A 153 4.69 -2.91 -9.20
C HIS A 153 5.69 -3.32 -8.12
N PHE A 154 5.36 -4.31 -7.27
CA PHE A 154 6.20 -4.70 -6.13
C PHE A 154 6.54 -6.18 -6.05
N LYS A 155 5.93 -7.06 -6.86
CA LYS A 155 6.45 -8.43 -7.05
C LYS A 155 7.39 -8.43 -8.25
N LYS A 156 8.68 -8.64 -7.97
CA LYS A 156 9.66 -9.12 -8.95
C LYS A 156 9.84 -10.61 -8.79
#